data_AF-A0AAV9DSP7-F1
#
_entry.id   AF-A0AAV9DSP7-F1
#
_cell.length_a   1.000
_cell.length_b   1.000
_cell.length_c   1.000
_cell.angle_alpha   90.00
_cell.angle_beta   90.00
_cell.angle_gamma   90.00
#
_symmetry.space_group_name_H-M   'P 1'
#
loop_
_entity.id
_entity.type
_entity.pdbx_description
1 polymer ?
#
loop_
_entity_poly.entity_id
_entity_poly.type
_entity_poly.pdbx_seq_one_letter_code
_entity_poly.pdbx_strand_id
1 'polypeptide(L)'
;MGRSEVFFKEVRGALLMVAALIATVTFSAGIYPPGGFWQDDDDDKQNKIKHTAGKPIMADRNKPKYDKFMTSNTHAFIQSLLLIMLLIFSYATPCHTLLMALVFCVGVSLLTTLVLMAGGVAYSMEDGTGRGP
;
A
#
# COMPACT_ATOMS: atom_id res chain seq x y z
N MET A 1 27.56 -12.69 -27.31
CA MET A 1 26.87 -11.41 -27.01
C MET A 1 25.38 -11.66 -26.71
N GLY A 2 25.04 -12.53 -25.74
CA GLY A 2 23.63 -12.97 -25.57
C GLY A 2 23.21 -13.51 -24.20
N ARG A 3 24.06 -13.49 -23.17
CA ARG A 3 23.70 -13.97 -21.82
C ARG A 3 23.08 -12.87 -20.95
N SER A 4 23.59 -11.64 -21.06
CA SER A 4 23.09 -10.48 -20.32
C SER A 4 21.66 -10.08 -20.74
N GLU A 5 21.40 -10.02 -22.04
CA GLU A 5 20.07 -9.69 -22.61
C GLU A 5 18.96 -10.66 -22.15
N VAL A 6 19.29 -11.96 -22.08
CA VAL A 6 18.35 -12.99 -21.61
C VAL A 6 18.06 -12.80 -20.12
N PHE A 7 19.11 -12.60 -19.32
CA PHE A 7 18.97 -12.35 -17.89
C PHE A 7 18.11 -11.12 -17.58
N PHE A 8 18.33 -9.99 -18.29
CA PHE A 8 17.52 -8.79 -18.09
C PHE A 8 16.03 -9.00 -18.43
N LYS A 9 15.74 -9.77 -19.47
CA LYS A 9 14.35 -10.12 -19.83
C LYS A 9 13.69 -11.00 -18.78
N GLU A 10 14.41 -11.98 -18.23
CA GLU A 10 13.91 -12.84 -17.14
C GLU A 10 13.63 -12.04 -15.87
N VAL A 11 14.59 -11.22 -15.42
CA VAL A 11 14.43 -10.39 -14.22
C VAL A 11 13.26 -9.43 -14.36
N ARG A 12 13.10 -8.79 -15.54
CA ARG A 12 11.96 -7.92 -15.81
C ARG A 12 10.64 -8.68 -15.79
N GLY A 13 10.58 -9.86 -16.42
CA GLY A 13 9.38 -10.69 -16.43
C GLY A 13 8.96 -11.09 -15.02
N ALA A 14 9.91 -11.53 -14.20
CA ALA A 14 9.69 -11.84 -12.79
C ALA A 14 9.19 -10.62 -12.01
N LEU A 15 9.82 -9.45 -12.21
CA LEU A 15 9.44 -8.22 -11.51
C LEU A 15 8.06 -7.70 -11.91
N LEU A 16 7.67 -7.82 -13.19
CA LEU A 16 6.30 -7.55 -13.64
C LEU A 16 5.28 -8.47 -12.98
N MET A 17 5.58 -9.77 -12.87
CA MET A 17 4.71 -10.72 -12.17
C MET A 17 4.57 -10.35 -10.69
N VAL A 18 5.68 -10.10 -10.00
CA VAL A 18 5.66 -9.70 -8.59
C VAL A 18 4.86 -8.42 -8.39
N ALA A 19 5.06 -7.40 -9.24
CA ALA A 19 4.31 -6.16 -9.17
C ALA A 19 2.81 -6.39 -9.41
N ALA A 20 2.43 -7.19 -10.42
CA ALA A 20 1.03 -7.52 -10.67
C ALA A 20 0.38 -8.26 -9.49
N LEU A 21 1.11 -9.19 -8.86
CA LEU A 21 0.63 -9.90 -7.67
C LEU A 21 0.41 -8.93 -6.50
N ILE A 22 1.35 -8.01 -6.24
CA ILE A 22 1.18 -6.98 -5.20
C ILE A 22 -0.04 -6.10 -5.51
N ALA A 23 -0.21 -5.69 -6.77
CA ALA A 23 -1.38 -4.91 -7.20
C ALA A 23 -2.68 -5.66 -6.92
N THR A 24 -2.74 -6.96 -7.25
CA THR A 24 -3.93 -7.79 -7.00
C THR A 24 -4.21 -7.94 -5.51
N VAL A 25 -3.20 -8.29 -4.71
CA VAL A 25 -3.36 -8.48 -3.26
C VAL A 25 -3.84 -7.19 -2.58
N THR A 26 -3.25 -6.05 -2.95
CA THR A 26 -3.61 -4.76 -2.36
C THR A 26 -4.98 -4.28 -2.83
N PHE A 27 -5.34 -4.53 -4.09
CA PHE A 27 -6.69 -4.28 -4.59
C PHE A 27 -7.74 -5.11 -3.84
N SER A 28 -7.50 -6.41 -3.67
CA SER A 28 -8.38 -7.29 -2.91
C SER A 28 -8.53 -6.83 -1.46
N ALA A 29 -7.43 -6.46 -0.80
CA ALA A 29 -7.45 -5.93 0.57
C ALA A 29 -8.17 -4.58 0.70
N GLY A 30 -8.18 -3.77 -0.35
CA GLY A 30 -8.87 -2.48 -0.38
C GLY A 30 -10.39 -2.61 -0.52
N ILE A 31 -10.86 -3.58 -1.31
CA ILE A 31 -12.30 -3.84 -1.48
C ILE A 31 -12.86 -4.66 -0.32
N TYR A 32 -12.06 -5.58 0.22
CA TYR A 32 -12.44 -6.46 1.32
C TYR A 32 -11.60 -6.13 2.55
N PRO A 33 -11.96 -5.08 3.31
CA PRO A 33 -11.23 -4.72 4.51
C PRO A 33 -11.27 -5.88 5.51
N PRO A 34 -10.18 -6.14 6.24
CA PRO A 34 -10.15 -7.19 7.23
C PRO A 34 -11.24 -6.94 8.29
N GLY A 35 -11.93 -8.00 8.69
CA GLY A 35 -13.10 -7.89 9.59
C GLY A 35 -14.41 -7.52 8.90
N GLY A 36 -14.42 -7.16 7.62
CA GLY A 36 -15.64 -6.92 6.85
C GLY A 36 -16.32 -5.59 7.18
N PHE A 37 -17.60 -5.51 6.81
CA PHE A 37 -18.44 -4.34 6.99
C PHE A 37 -19.54 -4.63 8.01
N TRP A 38 -19.99 -3.60 8.72
CA TRP A 38 -21.19 -3.68 9.52
C TRP A 38 -22.39 -3.97 8.63
N GLN A 39 -23.20 -4.96 9.03
CA GLN A 39 -24.39 -5.37 8.29
C GLN A 39 -25.62 -4.55 8.69
N ASP A 40 -25.62 -4.04 9.92
CA ASP A 40 -26.73 -3.30 10.52
C ASP A 40 -26.25 -1.96 11.09
N ASP A 41 -27.20 -1.09 11.43
CA ASP A 41 -26.95 0.15 12.17
C ASP A 41 -27.04 -0.10 13.68
N ASP A 42 -26.27 0.66 14.46
CA ASP A 42 -26.33 0.56 15.93
C ASP A 42 -27.60 1.23 16.46
N ASP A 43 -28.65 0.43 16.66
CA ASP A 43 -29.92 0.83 17.28
C ASP A 43 -29.92 0.73 18.81
N ASP A 44 -28.91 0.06 19.39
CA ASP A 44 -28.87 -0.23 20.82
C ASP A 44 -28.12 0.86 21.61
N LYS A 45 -28.86 1.58 22.46
CA LYS A 45 -28.32 2.66 23.32
C LYS A 45 -27.28 2.18 24.34
N GLN A 46 -27.10 0.88 24.50
CA GLN A 46 -26.12 0.29 25.43
C GLN A 46 -24.78 -0.05 24.78
N ASN A 47 -24.66 0.00 23.44
CA ASN A 47 -23.42 -0.33 22.76
C ASN A 47 -22.40 0.81 22.90
N LYS A 48 -21.17 0.46 23.27
CA LYS A 48 -20.08 1.44 23.42
C LYS A 48 -19.49 1.91 22.09
N ILE A 49 -19.79 1.22 20.98
CA ILE A 49 -19.24 1.49 19.65
C ILE A 49 -20.41 1.76 18.71
N LYS A 50 -20.68 3.04 18.47
CA LYS A 50 -21.66 3.48 17.49
C LYS A 50 -21.15 3.13 16.09
N HIS A 51 -21.92 2.34 15.35
CA HIS A 51 -21.57 1.91 14.00
C HIS A 51 -22.72 2.15 13.01
N THR A 52 -22.37 2.18 11.73
CA THR A 52 -23.31 2.39 10.63
C THR A 52 -23.10 1.29 9.60
N ALA A 53 -24.19 0.73 9.10
CA ALA A 53 -24.18 -0.30 8.07
C ALA A 53 -23.32 0.15 6.87
N GLY A 54 -22.53 -0.77 6.33
CA GLY A 54 -21.63 -0.51 5.22
C GLY A 54 -20.32 0.19 5.60
N LYS A 55 -20.08 0.53 6.87
CA LYS A 55 -18.75 0.96 7.33
C LYS A 55 -17.84 -0.22 7.66
N PRO A 56 -16.53 -0.14 7.37
CA PRO A 56 -15.59 -1.19 7.73
C PRO A 56 -15.47 -1.32 9.24
N ILE A 57 -15.64 -2.54 9.76
CA ILE A 57 -15.67 -2.83 11.20
C ILE A 57 -14.38 -2.39 11.90
N MET A 58 -13.23 -2.53 11.23
CA MET A 58 -11.95 -2.09 11.76
C MET A 58 -11.83 -0.58 11.92
N ALA A 59 -12.52 0.23 11.11
CA ALA A 59 -12.48 1.69 11.23
C ALA A 59 -13.15 2.16 12.53
N ASP A 60 -14.26 1.53 12.92
CA ASP A 60 -14.96 1.88 14.17
C ASP A 60 -14.29 1.26 15.40
N ARG A 61 -13.70 0.05 15.27
CA ARG A 61 -13.08 -0.65 16.40
C ARG A 61 -11.69 -0.11 16.77
N ASN A 62 -10.89 0.29 15.78
CA ASN A 62 -9.56 0.84 16.01
C ASN A 62 -9.10 1.71 14.83
N LYS A 63 -9.61 2.93 14.78
CA LYS A 63 -9.32 3.90 13.72
C LYS A 63 -7.81 4.10 13.43
N PRO A 64 -6.92 4.24 14.42
CA PRO A 64 -5.47 4.37 14.16
C PRO A 64 -4.86 3.17 13.43
N LYS A 65 -5.28 1.94 13.76
CA LYS A 65 -4.79 0.74 13.07
C LYS A 65 -5.36 0.62 11.66
N TYR A 66 -6.63 0.97 11.48
CA TYR A 66 -7.27 1.01 10.17
C TYR A 66 -6.60 2.02 9.23
N ASP A 67 -6.32 3.24 9.71
CA ASP A 67 -5.66 4.28 8.92
C ASP A 67 -4.25 3.85 8.49
N LYS A 68 -3.47 3.23 9.39
CA LYS A 68 -2.14 2.67 9.04
C LYS A 68 -2.22 1.55 7.99
N PHE A 69 -3.21 0.66 8.11
CA PHE A 69 -3.44 -0.41 7.14
C PHE A 69 -3.81 0.13 5.76
N MET A 70 -4.82 1.01 5.68
CA MET A 70 -5.29 1.55 4.39
C MET A 70 -4.25 2.43 3.71
N THR A 71 -3.50 3.22 4.47
CA THR A 71 -2.42 4.05 3.91
C THR A 71 -1.31 3.18 3.33
N SER A 72 -0.83 2.18 4.07
CA SER A 72 0.18 1.24 3.58
C SER A 72 -0.30 0.47 2.35
N ASN A 73 -1.54 -0.01 2.36
CA ASN A 73 -2.11 -0.79 1.27
C ASN A 73 -2.24 0.04 -0.02
N THR A 74 -2.67 1.29 0.11
CA THR A 74 -2.78 2.23 -1.01
C THR A 74 -1.41 2.55 -1.61
N HIS A 75 -0.39 2.77 -0.77
CA HIS A 75 0.97 3.03 -1.25
C HIS A 75 1.55 1.83 -2.01
N ALA A 76 1.37 0.62 -1.48
CA ALA A 76 1.83 -0.61 -2.14
C ALA A 76 1.14 -0.80 -3.51
N PHE A 77 -0.15 -0.48 -3.62
CA PHE A 77 -0.88 -0.51 -4.89
C PHE A 77 -0.31 0.51 -5.88
N ILE A 78 -0.15 1.78 -5.50
CA ILE A 78 0.41 2.83 -6.37
C ILE A 78 1.83 2.47 -6.81
N GLN A 79 2.66 2.00 -5.90
CA GLN A 79 4.04 1.60 -6.20
C GLN A 79 4.07 0.43 -7.19
N SER A 80 3.19 -0.55 -7.05
CA SER A 80 3.09 -1.66 -8.00
C SER A 80 2.72 -1.21 -9.42
N LEU A 81 1.78 -0.25 -9.54
CA LEU A 81 1.40 0.33 -10.83
C LEU A 81 2.53 1.15 -11.45
N LEU A 82 3.25 1.94 -10.66
CA LEU A 82 4.42 2.70 -11.11
C LEU A 82 5.54 1.78 -11.60
N LEU A 83 5.78 0.65 -10.92
CA LEU A 83 6.73 -0.36 -11.36
C LEU A 83 6.29 -1.02 -12.67
N ILE A 84 5.02 -1.42 -12.78
CA ILE A 84 4.48 -2.00 -14.03
C ILE A 84 4.62 -1.01 -15.18
N MET A 85 4.23 0.26 -14.99
CA MET A 85 4.44 1.31 -15.97
C MET A 85 5.91 1.46 -16.33
N LEU A 86 6.80 1.63 -15.35
CA LEU A 86 8.23 1.78 -15.55
C LEU A 86 8.80 0.63 -16.41
N LEU A 87 8.47 -0.63 -16.08
CA LEU A 87 8.99 -1.82 -16.75
C LEU A 87 8.45 -1.98 -18.19
N ILE A 88 7.22 -1.52 -18.46
CA ILE A 88 6.63 -1.52 -19.80
C ILE A 88 7.24 -0.39 -20.64
N PHE A 89 7.26 0.84 -20.11
CA PHE A 89 7.74 2.02 -20.83
C PHE A 89 9.25 1.99 -21.06
N SER A 90 10.04 1.41 -20.13
CA SER A 90 11.48 1.24 -20.32
C SER A 90 11.83 0.33 -21.50
N TYR A 91 10.89 -0.47 -21.98
CA TYR A 91 11.06 -1.31 -23.16
C TYR A 91 10.45 -0.70 -24.41
N ALA A 92 9.26 -0.09 -24.28
CA ALA A 92 8.47 0.34 -25.42
C ALA A 92 8.83 1.73 -25.95
N THR A 93 9.46 2.60 -25.13
CA THR A 93 9.55 4.03 -25.44
C THR A 93 10.98 4.57 -25.34
N PRO A 94 11.51 5.25 -26.37
CA PRO A 94 12.83 5.90 -26.32
C PRO A 94 12.81 7.27 -25.60
N CYS A 95 11.70 7.64 -24.95
CA CYS A 95 11.56 8.94 -24.30
C CYS A 95 12.32 8.94 -22.95
N HIS A 96 13.57 9.41 -22.99
CA HIS A 96 14.42 9.52 -21.80
C HIS A 96 13.81 10.37 -20.68
N THR A 97 13.11 11.46 -21.01
CA THR A 97 12.48 12.33 -19.99
C THR A 97 11.40 11.61 -19.19
N LEU A 98 10.52 10.86 -19.87
CA LEU A 98 9.47 10.08 -19.21
C LEU A 98 10.07 9.00 -18.32
N LEU A 99 11.09 8.29 -18.81
CA LEU A 99 11.78 7.27 -18.04
C LEU A 99 12.43 7.85 -16.77
N MET A 100 13.15 8.96 -16.89
CA MET A 100 13.75 9.64 -15.73
C MET A 100 12.69 10.11 -14.73
N ALA A 101 11.56 10.64 -15.22
CA ALA A 101 10.44 11.04 -14.36
C ALA A 101 9.84 9.85 -13.61
N LEU A 102 9.65 8.71 -14.27
CA LEU A 102 9.13 7.48 -13.63
C LEU A 102 10.12 6.91 -12.60
N VAL A 103 11.42 6.88 -12.92
CA VAL A 103 12.47 6.45 -11.98
C VAL A 103 12.50 7.37 -10.75
N PHE A 104 12.43 8.68 -10.96
CA PHE A 104 12.36 9.65 -9.88
C PHE A 104 11.09 9.46 -9.03
N CYS A 105 9.94 9.25 -9.66
CA CYS A 105 8.66 9.03 -8.99
C CYS A 105 8.69 7.75 -8.12
N VAL A 106 9.24 6.64 -8.64
CA VAL A 106 9.42 5.40 -7.88
C VAL A 106 10.38 5.63 -6.70
N GLY A 107 11.49 6.34 -6.93
CA GLY A 107 12.44 6.69 -5.87
C GLY A 107 11.81 7.52 -4.75
N VAL A 108 11.07 8.58 -5.09
CA VAL A 108 10.34 9.41 -4.11
C VAL A 108 9.30 8.58 -3.35
N SER A 109 8.56 7.71 -4.04
CA SER A 109 7.54 6.85 -3.41
C SER A 109 8.15 5.87 -2.40
N LEU A 110 9.32 5.29 -2.72
CA LEU A 110 10.06 4.41 -1.81
C LEU A 110 10.59 5.16 -0.58
N LEU A 111 11.18 6.34 -0.78
CA LEU A 111 11.67 7.19 0.31
C LEU A 111 10.52 7.63 1.23
N THR A 112 9.40 8.05 0.64
CA THR A 112 8.20 8.45 1.39
C THR A 112 7.68 7.30 2.24
N THR A 113 7.59 6.09 1.68
CA THR A 113 7.12 4.91 2.40
C THR A 113 8.10 4.51 3.51
N LEU A 114 9.41 4.58 3.26
CA LEU A 114 10.44 4.32 4.28
C LEU A 114 10.33 5.29 5.46
N VAL A 115 10.17 6.60 5.19
CA VAL A 115 9.98 7.63 6.23
C VAL A 115 8.68 7.45 6.99
N LEU A 116 7.58 7.11 6.30
CA LEU A 116 6.29 6.85 6.95
C LEU A 116 6.34 5.61 7.86
N MET A 117 7.07 4.56 7.47
CA MET A 117 7.23 3.37 8.31
C MET A 117 8.18 3.62 9.49
N ALA A 118 9.30 4.32 9.27
CA ALA A 118 10.24 4.68 10.34
C ALA A 118 9.62 5.68 11.33
N GLY A 119 8.95 6.72 10.81
CA GLY A 119 8.20 7.69 11.59
C GLY A 119 7.01 7.03 12.29
N GLY A 120 6.26 6.15 11.63
CA GLY A 120 5.13 5.43 12.21
C GLY A 120 5.52 4.50 13.37
N VAL A 121 6.75 3.99 13.38
CA VAL A 121 7.36 3.26 14.51
C VAL A 121 7.78 4.23 15.62
N ALA A 122 8.36 5.38 15.29
CA ALA A 122 8.73 6.41 16.27
C ALA A 122 7.50 7.04 16.96
N TYR A 123 6.44 7.37 16.22
CA TYR A 123 5.17 7.85 16.76
C TYR A 123 4.49 6.81 17.65
N SER A 124 4.64 5.52 17.35
CA SER A 124 4.13 4.44 18.22
C SER A 124 4.97 4.20 19.48
N MET A 125 6.23 4.65 19.52
CA MET A 125 7.05 4.65 20.73
C MET A 125 6.72 5.84 21.65
N GLU A 126 6.35 7.00 21.08
CA GLU A 126 6.05 8.21 21.86
C GLU A 126 4.74 8.08 22.66
N ASP A 127 3.74 7.36 22.12
CA ASP A 127 2.46 7.10 22.79
C ASP A 127 2.53 6.00 23.89
N GLY A 128 3.64 5.27 23.98
CA GLY A 128 3.85 4.16 24.92
C GLY A 128 4.44 4.57 26.28
N THR A 129 4.98 5.78 26.40
CA THR A 129 5.73 6.22 27.60
C THR A 129 4.88 7.00 28.62
N GLY A 130 3.59 7.18 28.37
CA GLY A 130 2.70 8.05 29.16
C GLY A 130 1.73 7.37 30.13
N ARG A 131 1.76 6.04 30.32
CA ARG A 131 0.94 5.35 31.33
C ARG A 131 1.76 4.38 32.18
N GLY A 132 2.47 4.94 33.15
CA GLY A 132 2.80 4.27 34.42
C GLY A 132 1.79 4.71 35.51
N PRO A 133 1.73 3.96 36.63
CA PRO A 133 0.52 3.54 37.36
C PRO A 133 -0.36 4.64 37.96
#